data_AF-A0AAU7DIT1-F1
#
_entry.id   AF-A0AAU7DIT1-F1
#
_cell.length_a   1.000
_cell.length_b   1.000
_cell.length_c   1.000
_cell.angle_alpha   90.00
_cell.angle_beta   90.00
_cell.angle_gamma   90.00
#
_symmetry.space_group_name_H-M   'P 1'
#
loop_
_entity.id
_entity.type
_entity.pdbx_description
1 polymer ?
#
loop_
_entity_poly.entity_id
_entity_poly.type
_entity_poly.pdbx_seq_one_letter_code
_entity_poly.pdbx_strand_id
1 'polypeptide(L)'
;MKSHPYLRAFLAGILVPTLVLPLLLVAFIILRFGMKVSFPIERGLVFPMALVPGLWGLWSMLWQWTRERTHMPLGLHGACLPLLMMPVGALIATQAGVLVLAATSVTWFNALTVPYALIAAFLVAAMVAYYLAWKYIVGYVNQVLGIA
;
A
#
# COMPACT_ATOMS: atom_id res chain seq x y z
N MET A 1 29.55 -20.64 0.19
CA MET A 1 28.39 -20.19 -0.63
C MET A 1 28.24 -18.69 -0.45
N LYS A 2 28.09 -17.91 -1.52
CA LYS A 2 27.89 -16.46 -1.39
C LYS A 2 26.57 -16.24 -0.65
N SER A 3 26.61 -15.61 0.52
CA SER A 3 25.40 -15.16 1.17
C SER A 3 24.83 -14.04 0.30
N HIS A 4 23.58 -14.17 -0.15
CA HIS A 4 22.89 -13.14 -0.92
C HIS A 4 21.95 -12.39 0.04
N PRO A 5 22.47 -11.51 0.93
CA PRO A 5 21.69 -10.92 2.01
C PRO A 5 20.49 -10.13 1.48
N TYR A 6 20.67 -9.36 0.40
CA TYR A 6 19.59 -8.62 -0.24
C TYR A 6 18.49 -9.51 -0.82
N LEU A 7 18.86 -10.66 -1.43
CA LEU A 7 17.88 -11.62 -1.94
C LEU A 7 17.10 -12.27 -0.81
N ARG A 8 17.77 -12.64 0.29
CA ARG A 8 17.14 -13.25 1.46
C ARG A 8 16.19 -12.26 2.15
N ALA A 9 16.57 -10.99 2.25
CA ALA A 9 15.72 -9.94 2.82
C ALA A 9 14.51 -9.67 1.94
N PHE A 10 14.67 -9.70 0.61
CA PHE A 10 13.57 -9.62 -0.33
C PHE A 10 12.59 -10.80 -0.16
N LEU A 11 13.10 -12.03 -0.03
CA LEU A 11 12.27 -13.22 0.21
C LEU A 11 11.55 -13.18 1.56
N ALA A 12 12.17 -12.62 2.60
CA ALA A 12 11.51 -12.38 3.87
C ALA A 12 10.37 -11.34 3.75
N GLY A 13 10.62 -10.27 3.00
CA GLY A 13 9.67 -9.19 2.77
C GLY A 13 8.48 -9.57 1.91
N ILE A 14 8.63 -10.50 0.95
CA ILE A 14 7.54 -10.91 0.06
C ILE A 14 6.57 -11.91 0.70
N LEU A 15 6.98 -12.62 1.76
CA LEU A 15 6.14 -13.62 2.44
C LEU A 15 4.79 -13.04 2.88
N VAL A 16 4.79 -11.88 3.53
CA VAL A 16 3.58 -11.25 4.06
C VAL A 16 2.61 -10.89 2.92
N PRO A 17 3.00 -10.17 1.86
CA PRO A 17 2.17 -9.99 0.68
C PRO A 17 1.66 -11.30 0.06
N THR A 18 2.53 -12.32 -0.07
CA THR A 18 2.14 -13.62 -0.67
C THR A 18 1.06 -14.34 0.14
N LEU A 19 1.02 -14.17 1.47
CA LEU A 19 -0.03 -14.72 2.33
C LEU A 19 -1.31 -13.86 2.32
N VAL A 20 -1.18 -12.55 2.27
CA VAL A 20 -2.31 -11.61 2.32
C VAL A 20 -3.11 -11.62 1.01
N LEU A 21 -2.45 -11.72 -0.14
CA LEU A 21 -3.11 -11.65 -1.45
C LEU A 21 -4.19 -12.76 -1.65
N PRO A 22 -3.95 -14.05 -1.33
CA PRO A 22 -4.99 -15.07 -1.37
C PRO A 22 -6.16 -14.79 -0.44
N LEU A 23 -5.91 -14.27 0.77
CA LEU A 23 -6.99 -13.91 1.70
C LEU A 23 -7.86 -12.78 1.16
N LEU A 24 -7.24 -11.77 0.53
CA LEU A 24 -7.96 -10.71 -0.16
C LEU A 24 -8.77 -11.26 -1.34
N LEU A 25 -8.23 -12.23 -2.09
CA LEU A 25 -8.94 -12.89 -3.18
C LEU A 25 -10.15 -13.68 -2.67
N VAL A 26 -10.02 -14.42 -1.57
CA VAL A 26 -11.14 -15.15 -0.95
C VAL A 26 -12.23 -14.17 -0.49
N ALA A 27 -11.85 -13.10 0.21
CA ALA A 27 -12.78 -12.06 0.62
C ALA A 27 -13.51 -11.44 -0.58
N PHE A 28 -12.77 -11.15 -1.66
CA PHE A 28 -13.35 -10.67 -2.91
C PHE A 28 -14.38 -11.64 -3.50
N ILE A 29 -14.05 -12.94 -3.59
CA ILE A 29 -14.94 -13.96 -4.13
C ILE A 29 -16.23 -14.05 -3.30
N ILE A 30 -16.12 -14.07 -1.98
CA ILE A 30 -17.28 -14.13 -1.07
C ILE A 30 -18.16 -12.89 -1.24
N LEU A 31 -17.57 -11.69 -1.21
CA LEU A 31 -18.31 -10.43 -1.35
C LEU A 31 -19.01 -10.33 -2.71
N ARG A 32 -18.29 -10.65 -3.79
CA ARG A 32 -18.76 -10.44 -5.16
C ARG A 32 -19.70 -11.54 -5.63
N PHE A 33 -19.33 -12.80 -5.45
CA PHE A 33 -20.10 -13.94 -5.97
C PHE A 33 -21.04 -14.54 -4.93
N GLY A 34 -20.62 -14.61 -3.66
CA GLY A 34 -21.46 -15.12 -2.57
C GLY A 34 -22.56 -14.14 -2.17
N MET A 35 -22.17 -12.90 -1.82
CA MET A 35 -23.08 -11.87 -1.29
C MET A 35 -23.62 -10.91 -2.36
N LYS A 36 -23.18 -11.06 -3.62
CA LYS A 36 -23.65 -10.27 -4.77
C LYS A 36 -23.53 -8.76 -4.57
N VAL A 37 -22.48 -8.31 -3.88
CA VAL A 37 -22.22 -6.88 -3.69
C VAL A 37 -21.96 -6.23 -5.05
N SER A 38 -22.78 -5.25 -5.41
CA SER A 38 -22.72 -4.53 -6.69
C SER A 38 -21.65 -3.42 -6.73
N PHE A 39 -21.03 -3.13 -5.59
CA PHE A 39 -19.93 -2.18 -5.47
C PHE A 39 -18.75 -2.59 -6.38
N PRO A 40 -18.08 -1.64 -7.07
CA PRO A 40 -16.96 -1.93 -7.98
C PRO A 40 -15.68 -2.27 -7.21
N ILE A 41 -15.70 -3.37 -6.46
CA ILE A 41 -14.59 -3.84 -5.61
C ILE A 41 -13.34 -4.08 -6.47
N GLU A 42 -13.51 -4.52 -7.71
CA GLU A 42 -12.43 -4.77 -8.67
C GLU A 42 -11.59 -3.51 -8.92
N ARG A 43 -12.25 -2.34 -9.03
CA ARG A 43 -11.58 -1.05 -9.23
C ARG A 43 -10.79 -0.62 -7.99
N GLY A 44 -11.32 -0.95 -6.81
CA GLY A 44 -10.65 -0.70 -5.53
C GLY A 44 -9.44 -1.61 -5.27
N LEU A 45 -9.45 -2.84 -5.79
CA LEU A 45 -8.35 -3.81 -5.60
C LEU A 45 -7.18 -3.61 -6.58
N VAL A 46 -7.46 -3.27 -7.85
CA VAL A 46 -6.40 -3.09 -8.87
C VAL A 46 -5.44 -1.95 -8.51
N PHE A 47 -5.97 -0.88 -7.90
CA PHE A 47 -5.20 0.31 -7.56
C PHE A 47 -4.06 0.07 -6.55
N PRO A 48 -4.30 -0.49 -5.34
CA PRO A 48 -3.23 -0.76 -4.38
C PRO A 48 -2.29 -1.89 -4.82
N MET A 49 -2.77 -2.88 -5.59
CA MET A 49 -1.98 -4.07 -5.88
C MET A 49 -1.05 -3.92 -7.10
N ALA A 50 -1.45 -3.18 -8.13
CA ALA A 50 -0.66 -3.03 -9.35
C ALA A 50 0.05 -1.67 -9.42
N LEU A 51 -0.66 -0.59 -9.08
CA LEU A 51 -0.17 0.78 -9.27
C LEU A 51 0.84 1.18 -8.20
N VAL A 52 0.56 0.89 -6.92
CA VAL A 52 1.42 1.31 -5.81
C VAL A 52 2.83 0.71 -5.89
N PRO A 53 3.03 -0.61 -6.11
CA PRO A 53 4.38 -1.17 -6.26
C PRO A 53 5.13 -0.60 -7.46
N GLY A 54 4.45 -0.40 -8.59
CA GLY A 54 5.05 0.19 -9.79
C GLY A 54 5.53 1.63 -9.58
N LEU A 55 4.69 2.45 -8.95
CA LEU A 55 5.02 3.83 -8.60
C LEU A 55 6.19 3.90 -7.61
N TRP A 56 6.20 3.05 -6.58
CA TRP A 56 7.33 2.93 -5.65
C TRP A 56 8.62 2.48 -6.34
N GLY A 57 8.53 1.55 -7.30
CA GLY A 57 9.65 1.10 -8.10
C GLY A 57 10.25 2.24 -8.93
N LEU A 58 9.42 2.95 -9.68
CA LEU A 58 9.84 4.11 -10.48
C LEU A 58 10.43 5.22 -9.61
N TRP A 59 9.81 5.49 -8.46
CA TRP A 59 10.31 6.47 -7.49
C TRP A 59 11.68 6.08 -6.95
N SER A 60 11.89 4.79 -6.65
CA SER A 60 13.19 4.29 -6.20
C SER A 60 14.26 4.39 -7.29
N MET A 61 13.90 4.16 -8.56
CA MET A 61 14.80 4.37 -9.70
C MET A 61 15.18 5.85 -9.86
N LEU A 62 14.22 6.77 -9.68
CA LEU A 62 14.46 8.20 -9.70
C LEU A 62 15.43 8.63 -8.58
N TRP A 63 15.27 8.09 -7.37
CA TRP A 63 16.21 8.33 -6.28
C TRP A 63 17.62 7.87 -6.64
N GLN A 64 17.76 6.65 -7.15
CA GLN A 64 19.05 6.10 -7.56
C GLN A 64 19.74 6.97 -8.61
N TRP A 65 18.99 7.56 -9.53
CA TRP A 65 19.53 8.46 -10.55
C TRP A 65 19.93 9.83 -10.00
N THR A 66 19.21 10.35 -9.01
CA THR A 66 19.37 11.73 -8.53
C THR A 66 20.17 11.87 -7.25
N ARG A 67 20.42 10.79 -6.50
CA ARG A 67 21.05 10.82 -5.16
C ARG A 67 22.44 11.45 -5.15
N GLU A 68 23.26 11.24 -6.19
CA GLU A 68 24.63 11.78 -6.26
C GLU A 68 24.64 13.30 -6.43
N ARG A 69 23.53 13.90 -6.91
CA ARG A 69 23.39 15.34 -7.12
C ARG A 69 22.58 16.02 -6.01
N THR A 70 21.59 15.33 -5.48
CA THR A 70 20.64 15.89 -4.49
C THR A 70 21.05 15.60 -3.04
N HIS A 71 21.91 14.59 -2.82
CA HIS A 71 22.29 14.08 -1.50
C HIS A 71 21.10 13.77 -0.57
N MET A 72 19.92 13.52 -1.17
CA MET A 72 18.68 13.32 -0.43
C MET A 72 18.68 11.95 0.25
N PRO A 73 18.45 11.86 1.57
CA PRO A 73 18.33 10.57 2.25
C PRO A 73 17.17 9.76 1.68
N LEU A 74 17.34 8.44 1.52
CA LEU A 74 16.32 7.54 0.99
C LEU A 74 14.99 7.66 1.77
N GLY A 75 15.05 7.83 3.09
CA GLY A 75 13.86 8.01 3.91
C GLY A 75 13.08 9.28 3.58
N LEU A 76 13.78 10.41 3.41
CA LEU A 76 13.15 11.68 3.04
C LEU A 76 12.53 11.58 1.64
N HIS A 77 13.29 11.03 0.68
CA HIS A 77 12.81 10.82 -0.68
C HIS A 77 11.57 9.91 -0.70
N GLY A 78 11.62 8.78 0.01
CA GLY A 78 10.49 7.85 0.13
C GLY A 78 9.25 8.50 0.75
N ALA A 79 9.42 9.32 1.79
CA ALA A 79 8.32 10.03 2.44
C ALA A 79 7.63 11.05 1.53
N CYS A 80 8.32 11.60 0.53
CA CYS A 80 7.73 12.50 -0.45
C CYS A 80 6.73 11.82 -1.38
N LEU A 81 6.85 10.51 -1.63
CA LEU A 81 5.97 9.83 -2.58
C LEU A 81 4.50 9.81 -2.11
N PRO A 82 4.15 9.38 -0.88
CA PRO A 82 2.78 9.47 -0.39
C PRO A 82 2.26 10.92 -0.37
N LEU A 83 3.12 11.88 -0.01
CA LEU A 83 2.75 13.30 0.03
C LEU A 83 2.42 13.86 -1.37
N LEU A 84 3.04 13.33 -2.42
CA LEU A 84 2.73 13.67 -3.80
C LEU A 84 1.53 12.87 -4.33
N MET A 85 1.50 11.57 -4.05
CA MET A 85 0.53 10.64 -4.63
C MET A 85 -0.87 10.80 -4.05
N MET A 86 -1.00 11.09 -2.75
CA MET A 86 -2.31 11.33 -2.14
C MET A 86 -3.07 12.50 -2.79
N PRO A 87 -2.51 13.72 -2.90
CA PRO A 87 -3.22 14.83 -3.53
C PRO A 87 -3.43 14.62 -5.03
N VAL A 88 -2.43 14.11 -5.76
CA VAL A 88 -2.58 13.83 -7.20
C VAL A 88 -3.66 12.78 -7.46
N GLY A 89 -3.66 11.69 -6.68
CA GLY A 89 -4.66 10.65 -6.75
C GLY A 89 -6.06 11.16 -6.39
N ALA A 90 -6.18 11.99 -5.36
CA ALA A 90 -7.45 12.62 -4.98
C ALA A 90 -7.96 13.56 -6.08
N LEU A 91 -7.09 14.38 -6.68
CA LEU A 91 -7.46 15.24 -7.81
C LEU A 91 -7.96 14.40 -9.00
N ILE A 92 -7.20 13.40 -9.43
CA ILE A 92 -7.63 12.52 -10.55
C ILE A 92 -8.97 11.84 -10.22
N ALA A 93 -9.12 11.31 -9.01
CA ALA A 93 -10.35 10.62 -8.61
C ALA A 93 -11.56 11.55 -8.51
N THR A 94 -11.38 12.81 -8.07
CA THR A 94 -12.45 13.81 -8.08
C THR A 94 -12.85 14.21 -9.49
N GLN A 95 -11.88 14.47 -10.38
CA GLN A 95 -12.14 14.81 -11.78
C GLN A 95 -12.80 13.66 -12.54
N ALA A 96 -12.46 12.41 -12.21
CA ALA A 96 -13.08 11.22 -12.76
C ALA A 96 -14.48 10.91 -12.19
N GLY A 97 -14.99 11.71 -11.25
CA GLY A 97 -16.27 11.48 -10.58
C GLY A 97 -16.29 10.24 -9.66
N VAL A 98 -15.11 9.73 -9.29
CA VAL A 98 -14.93 8.57 -8.40
C VAL A 98 -14.90 8.99 -6.94
N LEU A 99 -14.43 10.20 -6.64
CA LEU A 99 -14.25 10.72 -5.29
C LEU A 99 -15.01 12.03 -5.13
N VAL A 100 -15.82 12.16 -4.07
CA VAL A 100 -16.42 13.43 -3.67
C VAL A 100 -15.96 13.75 -2.26
N LEU A 101 -15.31 14.91 -2.09
CA LEU A 101 -14.83 15.39 -0.80
C LEU A 101 -15.85 16.37 -0.22
N ALA A 102 -16.45 16.01 0.91
CA ALA A 102 -17.32 16.88 1.68
C ALA A 102 -16.56 17.43 2.91
N ALA A 103 -17.24 18.26 3.72
CA ALA A 103 -16.64 18.88 4.89
C ALA A 103 -16.20 17.86 5.97
N THR A 104 -16.94 16.78 6.18
CA THR A 104 -16.70 15.79 7.25
C THR A 104 -16.60 14.36 6.76
N SER A 105 -16.81 14.13 5.46
CA SER A 105 -16.85 12.80 4.87
C SER A 105 -16.33 12.80 3.44
N VAL A 106 -16.06 11.61 2.94
CA VAL A 106 -15.72 11.35 1.56
C VAL A 106 -16.63 10.27 1.01
N THR A 107 -17.08 10.45 -0.23
CA THR A 107 -17.92 9.49 -0.93
C THR A 107 -17.15 8.89 -2.10
N TRP A 108 -17.01 7.57 -2.10
CA TRP A 108 -16.43 6.81 -3.20
C TRP A 108 -17.51 6.22 -4.10
N PHE A 109 -17.30 6.34 -5.42
CA PHE A 109 -18.15 5.79 -6.47
C PHE A 109 -19.63 6.18 -6.33
N ASN A 110 -19.93 7.32 -5.70
CA ASN A 110 -21.29 7.77 -5.34
C ASN A 110 -22.11 6.72 -4.56
N ALA A 111 -21.45 5.78 -3.89
CA ALA A 111 -22.09 4.63 -3.27
C ALA A 111 -21.67 4.42 -1.81
N LEU A 112 -20.43 4.77 -1.46
CA LEU A 112 -19.88 4.55 -0.11
C LEU A 112 -19.42 5.88 0.49
N THR A 113 -20.19 6.40 1.45
CA THR A 113 -19.82 7.59 2.22
C THR A 113 -19.19 7.19 3.54
N VAL A 114 -17.98 7.69 3.80
CA VAL A 114 -17.21 7.39 5.01
C VAL A 114 -16.81 8.69 5.70
N PRO A 115 -17.04 8.84 7.02
CA PRO A 115 -16.56 9.99 7.78
C PRO A 115 -15.02 10.01 7.88
N TYR A 116 -14.41 11.21 7.84
CA TYR A 116 -12.96 11.35 7.99
C TYR A 116 -12.43 10.82 9.32
N ALA A 117 -13.21 10.95 10.39
CA ALA A 117 -12.84 10.40 11.71
C ALA A 117 -12.65 8.87 11.66
N LEU A 118 -13.50 8.17 10.90
CA LEU A 118 -13.39 6.73 10.74
C LEU A 118 -12.14 6.36 9.93
N ILE A 119 -11.87 7.09 8.85
CA ILE A 119 -10.66 6.89 8.04
C ILE A 119 -9.40 7.11 8.88
N ALA A 120 -9.35 8.17 9.67
CA ALA A 120 -8.23 8.46 10.56
C ALA A 120 -8.01 7.33 11.58
N ALA A 121 -9.07 6.87 12.24
CA ALA A 121 -8.99 5.77 13.20
C ALA A 121 -8.48 4.46 12.56
N PHE A 122 -9.05 4.10 11.39
CA PHE A 122 -8.61 2.91 10.66
C PHE A 122 -7.19 3.03 10.12
N LEU A 123 -6.78 4.21 9.65
CA LEU A 123 -5.42 4.44 9.18
C LEU A 123 -4.41 4.24 10.30
N VAL A 124 -4.66 4.79 11.50
CA VAL A 124 -3.80 4.59 12.66
C VAL A 124 -3.72 3.10 13.03
N ALA A 125 -4.87 2.43 13.13
CA ALA A 125 -4.90 1.00 13.43
C ALA A 125 -4.15 0.17 12.38
N ALA A 126 -4.33 0.49 11.09
CA ALA A 126 -3.65 -0.19 9.98
C ALA A 126 -2.14 0.06 10.01
N MET A 127 -1.68 1.28 10.31
CA MET A 127 -0.25 1.59 10.45
C MET A 127 0.38 0.82 11.62
N VAL A 128 -0.31 0.72 12.75
CA VAL A 128 0.14 -0.08 13.89
C VAL A 128 0.23 -1.56 13.48
N ALA A 129 -0.82 -2.12 12.88
CA ALA A 129 -0.84 -3.51 12.43
C ALA A 129 0.29 -3.79 11.41
N TYR A 130 0.49 -2.89 10.45
CA TYR A 130 1.56 -2.97 9.47
C TYR A 130 2.94 -2.97 10.14
N TYR A 131 3.19 -2.03 11.06
CA TYR A 131 4.45 -1.95 11.80
C TYR A 131 4.70 -3.23 12.61
N LEU A 132 3.69 -3.75 13.31
CA LEU A 132 3.81 -4.98 14.10
C LEU A 132 4.07 -6.20 13.21
N ALA A 133 3.39 -6.31 12.07
CA ALA A 133 3.63 -7.38 11.10
C ALA A 133 5.07 -7.36 10.59
N TRP A 134 5.62 -6.19 10.25
CA TRP A 134 7.01 -6.07 9.82
C TRP A 134 7.99 -6.34 10.97
N LYS A 135 7.72 -5.83 12.16
CA LYS A 135 8.59 -6.01 13.32
C LYS A 135 8.70 -7.47 13.74
N TYR A 136 7.57 -8.18 13.83
CA TYR A 136 7.54 -9.52 14.40
C TYR A 136 7.60 -10.61 13.33
N ILE A 137 6.82 -10.52 12.26
CA ILE A 137 6.78 -11.58 11.24
C ILE A 137 8.03 -11.50 10.37
N VAL A 138 8.26 -10.35 9.73
CA VAL A 138 9.43 -10.19 8.84
C VAL A 138 10.73 -10.25 9.65
N GLY A 139 10.76 -9.67 10.86
CA GLY A 139 11.87 -9.80 11.80
C GLY A 139 12.21 -11.25 12.12
N TYR A 140 11.22 -12.07 12.47
CA TYR A 140 11.42 -13.51 12.72
C TYR A 140 11.96 -14.24 11.48
N VAL A 141 11.39 -13.98 10.29
CA VAL A 141 11.87 -14.63 9.06
C VAL A 141 13.31 -14.20 8.74
N ASN A 142 13.67 -12.94 8.99
CA ASN A 142 15.05 -12.47 8.83
C ASN A 142 16.02 -13.20 9.77
N GLN A 143 15.62 -13.51 11.01
CA GLN A 143 16.43 -14.30 11.95
C GLN A 143 16.57 -15.76 11.50
N VAL A 144 15.48 -16.39 11.06
CA VAL A 144 15.50 -17.76 10.50
C VAL A 144 16.41 -17.82 9.26
N LEU A 145 16.37 -16.77 8.45
CA LEU A 145 17.25 -16.59 7.31
C LEU A 145 18.61 -15.99 7.70
N GLY A 146 19.03 -15.93 8.97
CA GLY A 146 20.36 -15.45 9.38
C GLY A 146 20.81 -14.14 8.70
N ILE A 147 19.89 -13.17 8.58
CA ILE A 147 20.12 -11.81 8.07
C ILE A 147 20.23 -10.82 9.23
N ALA A 148 19.49 -11.08 10.31
CA ALA A 148 19.38 -10.28 11.52
C ALA A 148 19.68 -11.13 12.75
#